data_AF-S9UZF8-F1
#
_entry.id   AF-S9UZF8-F1
#
_cell.length_a   1.000
_cell.length_b   1.000
_cell.length_c   1.000
_cell.angle_alpha   90.00
_cell.angle_beta   90.00
_cell.angle_gamma   90.00
#
_symmetry.space_group_name_H-M   'P 1'
#
loop_
_entity.id
_entity.type
_entity.pdbx_description
1 polymer ?
#
loop_
_entity_poly.entity_id
_entity_poly.type
_entity_poly.pdbx_seq_one_letter_code
_entity_poly.pdbx_strand_id
1 'polypeptide(L)'
;MKVTHLFALTATAACILLIYTTRFAWSDYRPAVGTREREYDAYDPLTDCVTPFGTVIGYVGPVPVLSNCNRRFKSDITNFVNHFNPYDMEQPYNPGEPVQRSMTSTAYDCLDFVSRYMVYYRGLIVSMHHIFYEQWEYGSFINPARPEVRRETEKYANYKVASTLDERKRFAPRVGDVIVYNADPAMDLSAGHLAVVVRVEADMDDPVAKDKERLRQLREQRLHPRKVYIAEQNFGNADWGGKNYTRICRFVWEPVRGATGLYESILKDPDSLSIIGRLRIGRELSLTEEEPSAEEKGLQAMDEDKMKHKQGLK
;
A
#
# COMPACT_ATOMS: atom_id res chain seq x y z
N MET A 1 2.09 -66.58 10.64
CA MET A 1 3.07 -65.48 10.68
C MET A 1 3.29 -65.11 12.14
N LYS A 2 4.51 -65.25 12.69
CA LYS A 2 4.77 -64.98 14.12
C LYS A 2 4.54 -63.49 14.40
N VAL A 3 3.86 -63.17 15.50
CA VAL A 3 3.52 -61.80 15.93
C VAL A 3 4.72 -60.85 15.87
N THR A 4 5.92 -61.36 16.11
CA THR A 4 7.20 -60.65 15.98
C THR A 4 7.47 -60.08 14.58
N HIS A 5 7.05 -60.75 13.50
CA HIS A 5 7.23 -60.24 12.13
C HIS A 5 6.26 -59.10 11.80
N LEU A 6 5.06 -59.11 12.39
CA LEU A 6 4.09 -58.02 12.21
C LEU A 6 4.58 -56.75 12.91
N PHE A 7 5.13 -56.86 14.12
CA PHE A 7 5.75 -55.72 14.83
C PHE A 7 6.98 -55.16 14.11
N ALA A 8 7.83 -56.01 13.54
CA ALA A 8 8.98 -55.55 12.77
C ALA A 8 8.54 -54.78 11.50
N LEU A 9 7.51 -55.26 10.80
CA LEU A 9 6.95 -54.59 9.62
C LEU A 9 6.31 -53.25 9.96
N THR A 10 5.52 -53.16 11.05
CA THR A 10 4.88 -51.90 11.45
C THR A 10 5.90 -50.88 11.95
N ALA A 11 6.90 -51.30 12.71
CA ALA A 11 7.99 -50.43 13.16
C ALA A 11 8.80 -49.88 11.97
N THR A 12 9.09 -50.73 10.97
CA THR A 12 9.81 -50.32 9.76
C THR A 12 8.99 -49.33 8.93
N ALA A 13 7.69 -49.60 8.74
CA ALA A 13 6.80 -48.68 8.03
C ALA A 13 6.68 -47.32 8.75
N ALA A 14 6.56 -47.31 10.08
CA ALA A 14 6.53 -46.09 10.88
C ALA A 14 7.83 -45.28 10.74
N CYS A 15 9.00 -45.94 10.78
CA CYS A 15 10.29 -45.28 10.59
C CYS A 15 10.43 -44.67 9.18
N ILE A 16 10.00 -45.39 8.14
CA ILE A 16 10.00 -44.88 6.77
C ILE A 16 9.10 -43.65 6.65
N LEU A 17 7.89 -43.69 7.25
CA LEU A 17 6.96 -42.57 7.24
C LEU A 17 7.53 -41.35 7.98
N LEU A 18 8.22 -41.57 9.10
CA LEU A 18 8.85 -40.51 9.90
C LEU A 18 10.03 -39.88 9.14
N ILE A 19 10.85 -40.68 8.46
CA ILE A 19 11.92 -40.19 7.59
C ILE A 19 11.34 -39.41 6.40
N TYR A 20 10.26 -39.90 5.78
CA TYR A 20 9.63 -39.21 4.65
C TYR A 20 9.02 -37.87 5.08
N THR A 21 8.26 -37.85 6.17
CA THR A 21 7.64 -36.62 6.69
C THR A 21 8.66 -35.61 7.17
N THR A 22 9.74 -36.05 7.84
CA THR A 22 10.84 -35.16 8.24
C THR A 22 11.63 -34.67 7.04
N ARG A 23 11.89 -35.49 6.01
CA ARG A 23 12.53 -35.02 4.77
C ARG A 23 11.65 -34.06 3.98
N PHE A 24 10.35 -34.31 3.87
CA PHE A 24 9.42 -33.41 3.19
C PHE A 24 9.31 -32.09 3.96
N ALA A 25 9.11 -32.15 5.28
CA ALA A 25 9.12 -30.97 6.13
C ALA A 25 10.43 -30.20 5.99
N TRP A 26 11.59 -30.86 5.99
CA TRP A 26 12.88 -30.18 5.86
C TRP A 26 13.15 -29.65 4.44
N SER A 27 12.71 -30.37 3.40
CA SER A 27 12.79 -29.99 1.98
C SER A 27 11.88 -28.83 1.63
N ASP A 28 10.73 -28.68 2.28
CA ASP A 28 9.80 -27.56 2.04
C ASP A 28 10.13 -26.36 2.95
N TYR A 29 10.66 -26.60 4.15
CA TYR A 29 11.06 -25.54 5.07
C TYR A 29 12.34 -24.84 4.63
N ARG A 30 13.33 -25.54 4.06
CA ARG A 30 14.61 -24.90 3.67
C ARG A 30 14.50 -23.90 2.51
N PRO A 31 13.69 -24.14 1.46
CA PRO A 31 13.41 -23.15 0.42
C PRO A 31 12.45 -22.04 0.88
N ALA A 32 11.58 -22.31 1.85
CA ALA A 32 10.63 -21.32 2.39
C ALA A 32 11.24 -20.39 3.45
N VAL A 33 12.35 -20.79 4.09
CA VAL A 33 12.96 -20.07 5.22
C VAL A 33 14.45 -19.79 5.01
N GLY A 34 15.09 -20.42 4.03
CA GLY A 34 16.48 -20.12 3.66
C GLY A 34 16.54 -19.03 2.62
N THR A 35 17.21 -17.92 2.96
CA THR A 35 17.69 -16.93 1.99
C THR A 35 18.57 -17.64 0.97
N ARG A 36 18.07 -17.84 -0.26
CA ARG A 36 18.92 -18.27 -1.36
C ARG A 36 19.56 -17.00 -1.89
N GLU A 37 20.87 -16.86 -1.70
CA GLU A 37 21.65 -15.86 -2.44
C GLU A 37 21.26 -15.96 -3.91
N ARG A 38 20.67 -14.90 -4.42
CA ARG A 38 20.25 -14.83 -5.82
C ARG A 38 21.52 -14.70 -6.64
N GLU A 39 21.77 -15.67 -7.52
CA GLU A 39 22.79 -15.50 -8.54
C GLU A 39 22.32 -14.37 -9.47
N TYR A 40 23.07 -13.27 -9.47
CA TYR A 40 22.87 -12.18 -10.42
C TYR A 40 23.71 -12.47 -11.66
N ASP A 41 23.08 -12.51 -12.84
CA ASP A 41 23.68 -13.01 -14.08
C ASP A 41 24.91 -12.21 -14.59
N ALA A 42 25.24 -11.05 -13.98
CA ALA A 42 26.48 -10.29 -14.26
C ALA A 42 26.78 -9.13 -13.28
N TYR A 43 25.78 -8.60 -12.55
CA TYR A 43 25.91 -7.41 -11.70
C TYR A 43 25.34 -7.69 -10.31
N ASP A 44 26.18 -7.62 -9.27
CA ASP A 44 25.72 -7.69 -7.89
C ASP A 44 25.23 -6.30 -7.43
N PRO A 45 23.90 -6.07 -7.31
CA PRO A 45 23.36 -4.79 -6.85
C PRO A 45 23.81 -4.39 -5.45
N LEU A 46 24.38 -5.29 -4.64
CA LEU A 46 24.92 -4.94 -3.32
C LEU A 46 26.26 -4.21 -3.40
N THR A 47 26.92 -4.22 -4.56
CA THR A 47 28.21 -3.52 -4.76
C THR A 47 28.06 -2.00 -4.82
N ASP A 48 26.88 -1.49 -5.20
CA ASP A 48 26.58 -0.06 -5.33
C ASP A 48 25.46 0.38 -4.36
N CYS A 49 25.57 -0.01 -3.08
CA CYS A 49 24.63 0.47 -2.07
C CYS A 49 24.84 1.95 -1.77
N VAL A 50 23.75 2.73 -1.76
CA VAL A 50 23.76 4.10 -1.23
C VAL A 50 23.93 4.06 0.29
N THR A 51 23.25 3.11 0.94
CA THR A 51 23.36 2.80 2.36
C THR A 51 23.12 1.30 2.52
N PRO A 52 23.86 0.57 3.36
CA PRO A 52 23.74 -0.89 3.46
C PRO A 52 22.30 -1.36 3.68
N PHE A 53 21.94 -2.49 3.07
CA PHE A 53 20.61 -3.10 3.19
C PHE A 53 20.22 -3.28 4.67
N GLY A 54 18.97 -2.98 5.02
CA GLY A 54 18.44 -3.09 6.38
C GLY A 54 18.90 -2.00 7.36
N THR A 55 19.74 -1.06 6.91
CA THR A 55 20.07 0.12 7.74
C THR A 55 18.86 1.02 7.88
N VAL A 56 18.56 1.48 9.09
CA VAL A 56 17.52 2.49 9.30
C VAL A 56 17.99 3.81 8.70
N ILE A 57 17.21 4.35 7.76
CA ILE A 57 17.48 5.62 7.07
C ILE A 57 16.50 6.73 7.46
N GLY A 58 15.47 6.43 8.24
CA GLY A 58 14.49 7.42 8.65
C GLY A 58 13.38 6.84 9.52
N TYR A 59 12.47 7.70 9.95
CA TYR A 59 11.35 7.33 10.81
C TYR A 59 10.09 8.10 10.45
N VAL A 60 8.95 7.42 10.44
CA VAL A 60 7.63 8.06 10.38
C VAL A 60 6.91 7.81 11.70
N GLY A 61 7.12 8.73 12.65
CA GLY A 61 6.79 8.48 14.05
C GLY A 61 7.62 7.29 14.56
N PRO A 62 7.00 6.20 15.05
CA PRO A 62 7.75 5.04 15.53
C PRO A 62 8.01 3.99 14.44
N VAL A 63 7.53 4.18 13.20
CA VAL A 63 7.73 3.21 12.11
C VAL A 63 9.09 3.46 11.44
N PRO A 64 10.06 2.52 11.53
CA PRO A 64 11.36 2.68 10.91
C PRO A 64 11.27 2.56 9.39
N VAL A 65 12.11 3.31 8.70
CA VAL A 65 12.32 3.23 7.25
C VAL A 65 13.69 2.62 7.03
N LEU A 66 13.76 1.56 6.25
CA LEU A 66 14.96 0.76 6.07
C LEU A 66 15.48 0.88 4.64
N SER A 67 16.80 0.93 4.49
CA SER A 67 17.45 0.96 3.19
C SER A 67 17.26 -0.37 2.47
N ASN A 68 16.85 -0.31 1.21
CA ASN A 68 16.86 -1.46 0.31
C ASN A 68 18.19 -1.56 -0.44
N CYS A 69 19.29 -1.00 0.08
CA CYS A 69 20.58 -0.81 -0.60
C CYS A 69 20.53 0.19 -1.77
N ASN A 70 19.79 -0.15 -2.83
CA ASN A 70 19.44 0.72 -3.94
C ASN A 70 18.09 0.28 -4.54
N ARG A 71 17.60 1.05 -5.52
CA ARG A 71 16.28 0.81 -6.12
C ARG A 71 16.16 -0.51 -6.90
N ARG A 72 17.27 -0.99 -7.44
CA ARG A 72 17.34 -2.20 -8.28
C ARG A 72 17.42 -3.49 -7.47
N PHE A 73 17.91 -3.42 -6.24
CA PHE A 73 18.01 -4.57 -5.37
C PHE A 73 16.64 -5.19 -5.11
N LYS A 74 16.57 -6.52 -5.23
CA LYS A 74 15.39 -7.33 -4.92
C LYS A 74 15.82 -8.40 -3.94
N SER A 75 15.41 -8.25 -2.68
CA SER A 75 15.60 -9.29 -1.68
C SER A 75 14.69 -10.49 -1.95
N ASP A 76 15.07 -11.63 -1.38
CA ASP A 76 14.25 -12.83 -1.24
C ASP A 76 13.63 -12.95 0.17
N ILE A 77 13.99 -12.04 1.09
CA ILE A 77 13.50 -12.04 2.46
C ILE A 77 12.05 -11.55 2.47
N THR A 78 11.17 -12.40 2.97
CA THR A 78 9.80 -12.01 3.30
C THR A 78 9.78 -11.32 4.66
N ASN A 79 9.22 -10.11 4.71
CA ASN A 79 9.14 -9.36 5.95
C ASN A 79 7.82 -9.56 6.69
N PHE A 80 7.92 -9.54 8.01
CA PHE A 80 6.83 -9.61 8.94
C PHE A 80 6.90 -8.41 9.88
N VAL A 81 5.76 -8.01 10.43
CA VAL A 81 5.70 -6.92 11.41
C VAL A 81 4.91 -7.34 12.64
N ASN A 82 5.47 -7.06 13.81
CA ASN A 82 4.78 -7.14 15.08
C ASN A 82 3.85 -5.93 15.25
N HIS A 83 2.58 -6.20 15.53
CA HIS A 83 1.55 -5.14 15.63
C HIS A 83 1.77 -4.18 16.80
N PHE A 84 2.52 -4.61 17.82
CA PHE A 84 2.78 -3.85 19.04
C PHE A 84 4.18 -3.25 19.10
N ASN A 85 5.10 -3.70 18.25
CA ASN A 85 6.48 -3.22 18.21
C ASN A 85 6.97 -3.06 16.76
N PRO A 86 7.04 -1.82 16.23
CA PRO A 86 7.41 -1.57 14.84
C PRO A 86 8.89 -1.84 14.54
N TYR A 87 9.70 -2.13 15.55
CA TYR A 87 11.11 -2.51 15.43
C TYR A 87 11.32 -4.03 15.35
N ASP A 88 10.32 -4.83 15.74
CA ASP A 88 10.37 -6.30 15.67
C ASP A 88 9.84 -6.73 14.28
N MET A 89 10.79 -6.94 13.37
CA MET A 89 10.57 -7.24 11.95
C MET A 89 11.25 -8.57 11.56
N GLU A 90 10.97 -9.06 10.35
CA GLU A 90 11.55 -10.28 9.73
C GLU A 90 11.17 -11.62 10.36
N GLN A 91 10.69 -11.63 11.62
CA GLN A 91 10.30 -12.87 12.30
C GLN A 91 8.90 -13.33 11.87
N PRO A 92 8.75 -14.57 11.37
CA PRO A 92 7.44 -15.10 11.03
C PRO A 92 6.56 -15.26 12.26
N TYR A 93 5.26 -15.45 12.04
CA TYR A 93 4.32 -15.76 13.12
C TYR A 93 4.70 -17.08 13.81
N ASN A 94 4.84 -17.04 15.13
CA ASN A 94 5.09 -18.19 15.98
C ASN A 94 3.86 -18.43 16.88
N PRO A 95 3.10 -19.52 16.72
CA PRO A 95 1.93 -19.82 17.55
C PRO A 95 2.23 -19.95 19.06
N GLY A 96 3.49 -20.21 19.42
CA GLY A 96 3.95 -20.26 20.82
C GLY A 96 4.17 -18.89 21.45
N GLU A 97 4.10 -17.81 20.69
CA GLU A 97 4.27 -16.45 21.16
C GLU A 97 2.93 -15.71 21.20
N PRO A 98 2.63 -14.94 22.27
CA PRO A 98 1.40 -14.17 22.37
C PRO A 98 1.44 -12.88 21.52
N VAL A 99 2.23 -12.86 20.45
CA VAL A 99 2.52 -11.68 19.63
C VAL A 99 1.89 -11.85 18.26
N GLN A 100 0.95 -10.97 17.93
CA GLN A 100 0.37 -10.93 16.60
C GLN A 100 1.38 -10.35 15.61
N ARG A 101 1.73 -11.15 14.62
CA ARG A 101 2.57 -10.74 13.49
C ARG A 101 1.81 -10.89 12.20
N SER A 102 2.15 -10.06 11.22
CA SER A 102 1.61 -10.21 9.88
C SER A 102 2.67 -10.03 8.83
N MET A 103 2.56 -10.84 7.78
CA MET A 103 3.36 -10.70 6.57
C MET A 103 3.03 -9.37 5.89
N THR A 104 4.05 -8.70 5.36
CA THR A 104 3.92 -7.36 4.76
C THR A 104 4.25 -7.38 3.28
N SER A 105 5.51 -7.57 2.93
CA SER A 105 5.99 -7.82 1.57
C SER A 105 7.45 -8.31 1.60
N THR A 106 8.15 -8.19 0.48
CA THR A 106 9.60 -8.41 0.41
C THR A 106 10.35 -7.28 1.13
N ALA A 107 11.26 -7.63 2.04
CA ALA A 107 12.15 -6.65 2.69
C ALA A 107 13.06 -6.00 1.62
N TYR A 108 13.28 -4.70 1.53
CA TYR A 108 12.64 -3.56 2.18
C TYR A 108 11.97 -2.72 1.10
N ASP A 109 11.07 -3.33 0.32
CA ASP A 109 10.40 -2.66 -0.79
C ASP A 109 9.36 -1.61 -0.34
N CYS A 110 8.73 -0.91 -1.28
CA CYS A 110 7.76 0.14 -0.96
C CYS A 110 6.46 -0.41 -0.34
N LEU A 111 6.03 -1.61 -0.73
CA LEU A 111 4.83 -2.24 -0.21
C LEU A 111 5.06 -2.73 1.23
N ASP A 112 6.23 -3.26 1.55
CA ASP A 112 6.64 -3.59 2.92
C ASP A 112 6.44 -2.37 3.84
N PHE A 113 7.04 -1.23 3.50
CA PHE A 113 6.92 -0.02 4.30
C PHE A 113 5.47 0.47 4.45
N VAL A 114 4.73 0.55 3.33
CA VAL A 114 3.34 0.99 3.35
C VAL A 114 2.49 0.06 4.23
N SER A 115 2.69 -1.25 4.14
CA SER A 115 2.02 -2.24 4.99
C SER A 115 2.39 -2.09 6.46
N ARG A 116 3.67 -1.89 6.80
CA ARG A 116 4.10 -1.65 8.19
C ARG A 116 3.50 -0.36 8.75
N TYR A 117 3.49 0.71 7.96
CA TYR A 117 2.82 1.96 8.34
C TYR A 117 1.33 1.74 8.62
N MET A 118 0.62 1.01 7.74
CA MET A 118 -0.81 0.76 7.92
C MET A 118 -1.09 -0.13 9.13
N VAL A 119 -0.28 -1.14 9.39
CA VAL A 119 -0.45 -2.00 10.57
C VAL A 119 -0.33 -1.16 11.82
N TYR A 120 0.73 -0.36 11.92
CA TYR A 120 0.99 0.39 13.13
C TYR A 120 -0.02 1.52 13.38
N TYR A 121 -0.37 2.29 12.35
CA TYR A 121 -1.25 3.45 12.51
C TYR A 121 -2.74 3.16 12.37
N ARG A 122 -3.10 2.02 11.77
CA ARG A 122 -4.50 1.71 11.41
C ARG A 122 -4.92 0.28 11.78
N GLY A 123 -4.00 -0.59 12.18
CA GLY A 123 -4.31 -2.01 12.42
C GLY A 123 -4.74 -2.74 11.16
N LEU A 124 -4.32 -2.27 9.98
CA LEU A 124 -4.70 -2.80 8.67
C LEU A 124 -3.46 -3.12 7.85
N ILE A 125 -3.59 -4.04 6.90
CA ILE A 125 -2.55 -4.37 5.92
C ILE A 125 -3.06 -4.02 4.53
N VAL A 126 -2.19 -3.55 3.64
CA VAL A 126 -2.52 -3.37 2.23
C VAL A 126 -2.39 -4.72 1.54
N SER A 127 -3.37 -5.09 0.71
CA SER A 127 -3.33 -6.33 -0.08
C SER A 127 -2.00 -6.47 -0.82
N MET A 128 -1.45 -7.68 -0.88
CA MET A 128 -0.12 -7.90 -1.43
C MET A 128 -0.16 -8.16 -2.93
N HIS A 129 0.37 -7.22 -3.71
CA HIS A 129 0.55 -7.33 -5.16
C HIS A 129 2.00 -6.98 -5.50
N HIS A 130 2.72 -7.87 -6.18
CA HIS A 130 4.13 -7.67 -6.54
C HIS A 130 4.33 -6.69 -7.70
N ILE A 131 3.25 -6.40 -8.45
CA ILE A 131 3.17 -5.31 -9.41
C ILE A 131 2.44 -4.17 -8.72
N PHE A 132 3.21 -3.23 -8.16
CA PHE A 132 2.70 -2.18 -7.28
C PHE A 132 1.65 -1.27 -7.92
N TYR A 133 1.71 -1.00 -9.23
CA TYR A 133 0.67 -0.19 -9.89
C TYR A 133 -0.70 -0.91 -9.92
N GLU A 134 -0.73 -2.25 -9.82
CA GLU A 134 -2.00 -3.02 -9.78
C GLU A 134 -2.79 -2.78 -8.50
N GLN A 135 -2.18 -2.20 -7.46
CA GLN A 135 -2.90 -1.70 -6.28
C GLN A 135 -3.99 -0.70 -6.66
N TRP A 136 -3.84 0.02 -7.78
CA TRP A 136 -4.91 0.90 -8.25
C TRP A 136 -6.20 0.13 -8.54
N GLU A 137 -6.11 -1.05 -9.14
CA GLU A 137 -7.27 -1.84 -9.53
C GLU A 137 -7.71 -2.81 -8.43
N TYR A 138 -6.76 -3.52 -7.84
CA TYR A 138 -7.02 -4.64 -6.92
C TYR A 138 -6.62 -4.35 -5.47
N GLY A 139 -6.13 -3.14 -5.18
CA GLY A 139 -5.71 -2.75 -3.85
C GLY A 139 -6.88 -2.73 -2.87
N SER A 140 -6.65 -3.30 -1.68
CA SER A 140 -7.60 -3.29 -0.58
C SER A 140 -6.90 -3.20 0.77
N PHE A 141 -7.67 -2.82 1.81
CA PHE A 141 -7.19 -2.78 3.19
C PHE A 141 -7.84 -3.90 4.00
N ILE A 142 -7.01 -4.76 4.60
CA ILE A 142 -7.43 -5.98 5.29
C ILE A 142 -7.14 -5.83 6.78
N ASN A 143 -8.10 -6.17 7.64
CA ASN A 143 -7.86 -6.28 9.07
C ASN A 143 -7.35 -7.69 9.40
N PRO A 144 -6.06 -7.88 9.73
CA PRO A 144 -5.52 -9.20 10.07
C PRO A 144 -6.12 -9.82 11.33
N ALA A 145 -6.67 -9.02 12.24
CA ALA A 145 -7.34 -9.51 13.46
C ALA A 145 -8.82 -9.84 13.23
N ARG A 146 -9.43 -9.30 12.17
CA ARG A 146 -10.83 -9.48 11.79
C ARG A 146 -10.97 -9.66 10.28
N PRO A 147 -10.46 -10.76 9.70
CA PRO A 147 -10.43 -10.95 8.24
C PRO A 147 -11.84 -11.02 7.63
N GLU A 148 -12.85 -11.32 8.44
CA GLU A 148 -14.26 -11.30 8.06
C GLU A 148 -14.80 -9.89 7.81
N VAL A 149 -14.17 -8.87 8.38
CA VAL A 149 -14.57 -7.48 8.23
C VAL A 149 -13.93 -6.88 7.00
N ARG A 150 -14.76 -6.54 6.02
CA ARG A 150 -14.31 -5.80 4.83
C ARG A 150 -14.36 -4.31 5.09
N ARG A 151 -13.43 -3.58 4.47
CA ARG A 151 -13.45 -2.13 4.40
C ARG A 151 -13.51 -1.70 2.94
N GLU A 152 -14.30 -0.66 2.69
CA GLU A 152 -14.29 0.00 1.40
C GLU A 152 -12.89 0.59 1.15
N THR A 153 -12.41 0.44 -0.09
CA THR A 153 -11.19 1.11 -0.55
C THR A 153 -11.60 2.27 -1.43
N GLU A 154 -11.55 3.48 -0.90
CA GLU A 154 -11.91 4.66 -1.67
C GLU A 154 -10.76 5.01 -2.64
N LYS A 155 -11.09 5.08 -3.93
CA LYS A 155 -10.14 5.41 -4.99
C LYS A 155 -10.32 6.85 -5.46
N TYR A 156 -9.24 7.63 -5.37
CA TYR A 156 -9.18 9.02 -5.82
C TYR A 156 -8.12 9.17 -6.90
N ALA A 157 -8.55 9.06 -8.16
CA ALA A 157 -7.68 9.23 -9.31
C ALA A 157 -7.00 10.59 -9.27
N ASN A 158 -5.79 10.67 -9.80
CA ASN A 158 -5.24 11.95 -10.21
C ASN A 158 -6.12 12.52 -11.32
N TYR A 159 -6.17 13.84 -11.48
CA TYR A 159 -7.03 14.51 -12.46
C TYR A 159 -8.54 14.28 -12.23
N LYS A 160 -8.95 14.00 -10.99
CA LYS A 160 -10.38 13.84 -10.68
C LYS A 160 -11.07 15.20 -10.62
N VAL A 161 -12.15 15.35 -11.38
CA VAL A 161 -12.96 16.57 -11.43
C VAL A 161 -13.91 16.64 -10.25
N ALA A 162 -14.04 17.83 -9.66
CA ALA A 162 -14.96 18.17 -8.59
C ALA A 162 -15.76 19.44 -8.95
N SER A 163 -17.06 19.39 -8.69
CA SER A 163 -18.00 20.50 -8.87
C SER A 163 -18.37 21.16 -7.54
N THR A 164 -18.41 20.38 -6.45
CA THR A 164 -18.87 20.85 -5.14
C THR A 164 -17.75 21.05 -4.11
N LEU A 165 -18.04 21.78 -3.03
CA LEU A 165 -17.12 21.93 -1.90
C LEU A 165 -16.83 20.59 -1.21
N ASP A 166 -17.84 19.72 -1.10
CA ASP A 166 -17.71 18.42 -0.45
C ASP A 166 -16.86 17.47 -1.28
N GLU A 167 -17.02 17.45 -2.60
CA GLU A 167 -16.13 16.72 -3.50
C GLU A 167 -14.69 17.22 -3.38
N ARG A 168 -14.47 18.55 -3.39
CA ARG A 168 -13.13 19.12 -3.21
C ARG A 168 -12.52 18.74 -1.86
N LYS A 169 -13.31 18.71 -0.79
CA LYS A 169 -12.87 18.25 0.54
C LYS A 169 -12.59 16.74 0.57
N ARG A 170 -13.39 15.94 -0.13
CA ARG A 170 -13.28 14.48 -0.19
C ARG A 170 -12.06 14.06 -1.00
N PHE A 171 -11.85 14.64 -2.18
CA PHE A 171 -10.79 14.28 -3.12
C PHE A 171 -9.44 14.90 -2.78
N ALA A 172 -9.37 15.87 -1.86
CA ALA A 172 -8.09 16.39 -1.39
C ALA A 172 -7.27 15.32 -0.62
N PRO A 173 -5.93 15.36 -0.69
CA PRO A 173 -5.06 14.40 0.01
C PRO A 173 -5.21 14.51 1.53
N ARG A 174 -5.02 13.38 2.21
CA ARG A 174 -5.05 13.26 3.67
C ARG A 174 -3.92 12.36 4.15
N VAL A 175 -3.52 12.56 5.40
CA VAL A 175 -2.55 11.69 6.08
C VAL A 175 -3.09 10.26 6.14
N GLY A 176 -2.26 9.31 5.72
CA GLY A 176 -2.60 7.90 5.57
C GLY A 176 -3.18 7.52 4.21
N ASP A 177 -3.32 8.45 3.26
CA ASP A 177 -3.58 8.07 1.86
C ASP A 177 -2.36 7.32 1.29
N VAL A 178 -2.58 6.24 0.56
CA VAL A 178 -1.54 5.54 -0.22
C VAL A 178 -1.54 6.11 -1.62
N ILE A 179 -0.44 6.71 -2.06
CA ILE A 179 -0.23 7.14 -3.44
C ILE A 179 0.22 5.93 -4.26
N VAL A 180 -0.40 5.76 -5.43
CA VAL A 180 -0.04 4.69 -6.38
C VAL A 180 0.56 5.34 -7.62
N TYR A 181 1.78 4.92 -7.95
CA TYR A 181 2.52 5.36 -9.14
C TYR A 181 2.43 4.31 -10.24
N ASN A 182 2.41 4.76 -11.48
CA ASN A 182 2.52 3.90 -12.66
C ASN A 182 3.94 3.31 -12.77
N ALA A 183 4.09 2.26 -13.58
CA ALA A 183 5.40 1.74 -13.93
C ALA A 183 6.25 2.81 -14.63
N ASP A 184 7.52 2.89 -14.23
CA ASP A 184 8.53 3.73 -14.86
C ASP A 184 9.87 2.98 -14.92
N PRO A 185 10.08 2.16 -15.97
CA PRO A 185 11.32 1.40 -16.13
C PRO A 185 12.56 2.28 -16.29
N ALA A 186 12.42 3.50 -16.84
CA ALA A 186 13.55 4.41 -17.01
C ALA A 186 14.10 4.90 -15.66
N MET A 187 13.26 4.87 -14.62
CA MET A 187 13.61 5.20 -13.24
C MET A 187 13.81 3.94 -12.38
N ASP A 188 14.01 2.75 -12.96
CA ASP A 188 14.11 1.47 -12.23
C ASP A 188 12.87 1.14 -11.37
N LEU A 189 11.68 1.60 -11.79
CA LEU A 189 10.38 1.36 -11.14
C LEU A 189 9.45 0.57 -12.05
N SER A 190 9.91 -0.55 -12.60
CA SER A 190 9.14 -1.36 -13.57
C SER A 190 7.82 -1.92 -13.00
N ALA A 191 7.76 -2.17 -11.69
CA ALA A 191 6.53 -2.61 -11.00
C ALA A 191 5.60 -1.44 -10.60
N GLY A 192 5.99 -0.20 -10.86
CA GLY A 192 5.38 1.00 -10.25
C GLY A 192 5.96 1.29 -8.87
N HIS A 193 5.24 2.10 -8.08
CA HIS A 193 5.68 2.46 -6.73
C HIS A 193 4.50 2.81 -5.82
N LEU A 194 4.74 2.78 -4.51
CA LEU A 194 3.78 3.17 -3.49
C LEU A 194 4.44 4.11 -2.48
N ALA A 195 3.70 5.11 -2.04
CA ALA A 195 4.11 5.99 -0.95
C ALA A 195 2.92 6.26 -0.04
N VAL A 196 3.16 6.62 1.22
CA VAL A 196 2.11 7.05 2.14
C VAL A 196 2.22 8.55 2.43
N VAL A 197 1.07 9.23 2.43
CA VAL A 197 1.00 10.63 2.83
C VAL A 197 1.13 10.73 4.35
N VAL A 198 2.16 11.44 4.82
CA VAL A 198 2.46 11.57 6.26
C VAL A 198 2.13 12.95 6.82
N ARG A 199 2.10 13.97 5.96
CA ARG A 199 1.70 15.33 6.34
C ARG A 199 1.10 16.07 5.15
N VAL A 200 0.10 16.90 5.40
CA VAL A 200 -0.51 17.79 4.40
C VAL A 200 -0.64 19.18 5.01
N GLU A 201 -0.14 20.20 4.33
CA GLU A 201 -0.22 21.60 4.78
C GLU A 201 -0.50 22.53 3.61
N ALA A 202 -0.89 23.77 3.90
CA ALA A 202 -1.03 24.79 2.87
C ALA A 202 0.34 25.11 2.25
N ASP A 203 0.41 25.20 0.92
CA ASP A 203 1.64 25.60 0.23
C ASP A 203 1.82 27.12 0.33
N MET A 204 2.57 27.56 1.34
CA MET A 204 2.83 28.98 1.59
C MET A 204 3.84 29.59 0.61
N ASP A 205 4.55 28.77 -0.17
CA ASP A 205 5.51 29.23 -1.18
C ASP A 205 4.82 29.51 -2.53
N ASP A 206 3.58 29.06 -2.69
CA ASP A 206 2.77 29.36 -3.87
C ASP A 206 2.57 30.89 -4.00
N PRO A 207 2.75 31.49 -5.19
CA PRO A 207 2.52 32.91 -5.41
C PRO A 207 1.15 33.39 -4.91
N VAL A 208 0.13 32.54 -4.97
CA VAL A 208 -1.22 32.85 -4.50
C VAL A 208 -1.30 32.94 -2.97
N ALA A 209 -0.42 32.26 -2.25
CA ALA A 209 -0.35 32.34 -0.78
C ALA A 209 0.29 33.65 -0.27
N LYS A 210 0.97 34.41 -1.14
CA LYS A 210 1.51 35.74 -0.80
C LYS A 210 0.41 36.78 -0.59
N ASP A 211 -0.72 36.63 -1.29
CA ASP A 211 -1.93 37.42 -1.08
C ASP A 211 -2.82 36.71 -0.03
N LYS A 212 -2.82 37.27 1.19
CA LYS A 212 -3.57 36.70 2.32
C LYS A 212 -5.08 36.68 2.07
N GLU A 213 -5.62 37.67 1.38
CA GLU A 213 -7.05 37.75 1.10
C GLU A 213 -7.44 36.72 0.05
N ARG A 214 -6.64 36.62 -1.02
CA ARG A 214 -6.84 35.56 -2.03
C ARG A 214 -6.72 34.16 -1.43
N LEU A 215 -5.72 33.94 -0.57
CA LEU A 215 -5.57 32.66 0.14
C LEU A 215 -6.78 32.34 1.03
N ARG A 216 -7.34 33.34 1.71
CA ARG A 216 -8.57 33.18 2.51
C ARG A 216 -9.73 32.71 1.64
N GLN A 217 -9.98 33.39 0.52
CA GLN A 217 -11.04 33.02 -0.44
C GLN A 217 -10.85 31.60 -0.98
N LEU A 218 -9.62 31.22 -1.34
CA LEU A 218 -9.34 29.85 -1.80
C LEU A 218 -9.50 28.81 -0.68
N ARG A 219 -9.24 29.16 0.58
CA ARG A 219 -9.48 28.27 1.72
C ARG A 219 -10.96 28.01 1.93
N GLU A 220 -11.79 29.04 1.85
CA GLU A 220 -13.25 28.93 1.89
C GLU A 220 -13.77 28.03 0.76
N GLN A 221 -13.19 28.18 -0.43
CA GLN A 221 -13.56 27.37 -1.61
C GLN A 221 -12.90 25.98 -1.66
N ARG A 222 -12.02 25.65 -0.70
CA ARG A 222 -11.21 24.41 -0.67
C ARG A 222 -10.27 24.22 -1.88
N LEU A 223 -9.87 25.33 -2.51
CA LEU A 223 -9.02 25.39 -3.71
C LEU A 223 -7.55 25.75 -3.41
N HIS A 224 -7.22 26.09 -2.16
CA HIS A 224 -5.85 26.49 -1.84
C HIS A 224 -4.83 25.39 -2.15
N PRO A 225 -3.67 25.74 -2.74
CA PRO A 225 -2.55 24.84 -2.97
C PRO A 225 -2.04 24.20 -1.67
N ARG A 226 -1.53 22.97 -1.76
CA ARG A 226 -1.04 22.20 -0.62
C ARG A 226 0.27 21.49 -0.91
N LYS A 227 1.13 21.44 0.10
CA LYS A 227 2.27 20.53 0.17
C LYS A 227 1.83 19.20 0.74
N VAL A 228 2.19 18.12 0.09
CA VAL A 228 1.87 16.75 0.47
C VAL A 228 3.19 16.03 0.71
N TYR A 229 3.52 15.83 1.98
CA TYR A 229 4.73 15.12 2.39
C TYR A 229 4.45 13.63 2.32
N ILE A 230 5.34 12.91 1.67
CA ILE A 230 5.21 11.48 1.44
C ILE A 230 6.40 10.74 2.06
N ALA A 231 6.14 9.53 2.53
CA ALA A 231 7.15 8.61 3.01
C ALA A 231 7.02 7.30 2.23
N GLU A 232 8.16 6.73 1.88
CA GLU A 232 8.23 5.52 1.08
C GLU A 232 9.56 4.81 1.33
N GLN A 233 9.66 3.56 0.90
CA GLN A 233 10.91 2.81 0.84
C GLN A 233 11.25 2.43 -0.59
N ASN A 234 12.51 2.14 -0.84
CA ASN A 234 12.98 1.71 -2.15
C ASN A 234 12.76 2.74 -3.27
N PHE A 235 12.69 4.04 -2.93
CA PHE A 235 12.82 5.14 -3.89
C PHE A 235 14.19 5.81 -3.78
N GLY A 236 14.44 6.46 -2.65
CA GLY A 236 15.75 6.93 -2.20
C GLY A 236 16.22 6.08 -1.03
N ASN A 237 17.51 5.73 -1.02
CA ASN A 237 18.10 4.82 -0.02
C ASN A 237 19.15 5.49 0.88
N ALA A 238 19.21 6.83 0.87
CA ALA A 238 20.07 7.59 1.77
C ALA A 238 19.34 7.94 3.07
N ASP A 239 20.11 8.27 4.12
CA ASP A 239 19.60 8.80 5.38
C ASP A 239 18.74 10.07 5.15
N TRP A 240 17.63 10.18 5.88
CA TRP A 240 16.63 11.24 5.74
C TRP A 240 17.02 12.51 6.50
N GLY A 241 18.14 12.51 7.25
CA GLY A 241 18.64 13.64 8.02
C GLY A 241 17.68 14.04 9.13
N GLY A 242 17.05 13.07 9.80
CA GLY A 242 16.06 13.29 10.86
C GLY A 242 14.68 13.77 10.38
N LYS A 243 14.44 13.85 9.06
CA LYS A 243 13.10 14.09 8.50
C LYS A 243 12.23 12.84 8.68
N ASN A 244 10.92 13.05 8.61
CA ASN A 244 9.92 11.99 8.63
C ASN A 244 9.19 11.80 7.29
N TYR A 245 9.82 12.21 6.20
CA TYR A 245 9.31 12.11 4.83
C TYR A 245 10.50 12.05 3.86
N THR A 246 10.30 11.44 2.71
CA THR A 246 11.29 11.40 1.61
C THR A 246 11.16 12.61 0.70
N ARG A 247 9.93 12.90 0.26
CA ARG A 247 9.63 13.84 -0.80
C ARG A 247 8.39 14.67 -0.50
N ILE A 248 8.22 15.76 -1.25
CA ILE A 248 7.10 16.68 -1.13
C ILE A 248 6.43 16.82 -2.49
N CYS A 249 5.25 16.25 -2.64
CA CYS A 249 4.40 16.46 -3.80
C CYS A 249 3.62 17.77 -3.66
N ARG A 250 3.25 18.38 -4.78
CA ARG A 250 2.39 19.57 -4.82
C ARG A 250 0.98 19.18 -5.23
N PHE A 251 -0.01 19.55 -4.43
CA PHE A 251 -1.42 19.36 -4.74
C PHE A 251 -2.09 20.70 -5.07
N VAL A 252 -2.75 20.77 -6.21
CA VAL A 252 -3.48 21.95 -6.67
C VAL A 252 -4.84 21.57 -7.25
N TRP A 253 -5.73 22.55 -7.28
CA TRP A 253 -6.96 22.49 -8.05
C TRP A 253 -6.83 23.43 -9.25
N GLU A 254 -6.98 22.89 -10.46
CA GLU A 254 -6.94 23.68 -11.68
C GLU A 254 -8.35 23.76 -12.30
N PRO A 255 -8.80 24.93 -12.78
CA PRO A 255 -10.11 25.05 -13.41
C PRO A 255 -10.14 24.25 -14.73
N VAL A 256 -11.22 23.51 -14.96
CA VAL A 256 -11.39 22.74 -16.20
C VAL A 256 -11.66 23.70 -17.36
N ARG A 257 -10.87 23.59 -18.44
CA ARG A 257 -10.99 24.49 -19.60
C ARG A 257 -12.39 24.42 -20.20
N GLY A 258 -13.05 25.57 -20.32
CA GLY A 258 -14.39 25.68 -20.91
C GLY A 258 -15.54 25.33 -19.95
N ALA A 259 -15.26 25.02 -18.68
CA ALA A 259 -16.29 24.74 -17.68
C ALA A 259 -16.18 25.67 -16.47
N THR A 260 -17.30 26.31 -16.10
CA THR A 260 -17.35 27.18 -14.92
C THR A 260 -17.68 26.35 -13.68
N GLY A 261 -16.92 26.55 -12.60
CA GLY A 261 -17.15 25.88 -11.32
C GLY A 261 -16.66 24.44 -11.23
N LEU A 262 -16.09 23.89 -12.31
CA LEU A 262 -15.42 22.60 -12.31
C LEU A 262 -13.92 22.76 -12.10
N TYR A 263 -13.39 21.99 -11.17
CA TYR A 263 -11.97 21.98 -10.84
C TYR A 263 -11.44 20.56 -10.90
N GLU A 264 -10.29 20.39 -11.51
CA GLU A 264 -9.55 19.14 -11.58
C GLU A 264 -8.49 19.09 -10.48
N SER A 265 -8.44 17.97 -9.76
CA SER A 265 -7.43 17.73 -8.74
C SER A 265 -6.14 17.25 -9.36
N ILE A 266 -5.01 17.89 -9.05
CA ILE A 266 -3.71 17.50 -9.59
C ILE A 266 -2.71 17.34 -8.46
N LEU A 267 -2.18 16.13 -8.32
CA LEU A 267 -1.03 15.82 -7.47
C LEU A 267 0.20 15.65 -8.36
N LYS A 268 1.19 16.53 -8.18
CA LYS A 268 2.43 16.57 -8.96
C LYS A 268 3.58 16.05 -8.10
N ASP A 269 4.26 15.02 -8.59
CA ASP A 269 5.48 14.48 -8.00
C ASP A 269 6.68 15.39 -8.35
N PRO A 270 7.61 15.67 -7.42
CA PRO A 270 8.76 16.54 -7.71
C PRO A 270 9.70 15.94 -8.77
N ASP A 271 9.75 14.63 -8.91
CA ASP A 271 10.59 13.92 -9.88
C ASP A 271 9.82 13.59 -11.17
N SER A 272 8.63 14.19 -11.37
CA SER A 272 7.77 13.99 -12.53
C SER A 272 7.28 12.55 -12.74
N LEU A 273 7.28 11.72 -11.68
CA LEU A 273 6.71 10.38 -11.74
C LEU A 273 5.19 10.42 -12.00
N SER A 274 4.72 9.46 -12.79
CA SER A 274 3.32 9.34 -13.13
C SER A 274 2.50 8.79 -11.97
N ILE A 275 1.72 9.65 -11.32
CA ILE A 275 0.78 9.27 -10.24
C ILE A 275 -0.56 8.87 -10.86
N ILE A 276 -0.97 7.62 -10.65
CA ILE A 276 -2.30 7.12 -11.05
C ILE A 276 -3.38 7.74 -10.16
N GLY A 277 -3.14 7.72 -8.85
CA GLY A 277 -4.10 8.24 -7.87
C GLY A 277 -3.72 7.88 -6.45
N ARG A 278 -4.72 7.90 -5.57
CA ARG A 278 -4.57 7.51 -4.17
C ARG A 278 -5.66 6.55 -3.74
N LEU A 279 -5.29 5.64 -2.86
CA LEU A 279 -6.19 4.77 -2.11
C LEU A 279 -6.37 5.34 -0.70
N ARG A 280 -7.59 5.28 -0.19
CA ARG A 280 -7.92 5.67 1.19
C ARG A 280 -8.79 4.61 1.83
N ILE A 281 -8.52 4.36 3.11
CA ILE A 281 -9.36 3.50 3.95
C ILE A 281 -10.74 4.14 4.06
N GLY A 282 -11.75 3.44 3.54
CA GLY A 282 -13.15 3.83 3.63
C GLY A 282 -13.84 3.27 4.87
N ARG A 283 -15.17 3.22 4.80
CA ARG A 283 -16.01 2.69 5.88
C ARG A 283 -15.91 1.16 5.98
N GLU A 284 -16.27 0.65 7.14
CA GLU A 284 -16.48 -0.78 7.35
C GLU A 284 -17.74 -1.24 6.60
N LEU A 285 -17.66 -2.39 5.93
CA LEU A 285 -18.76 -3.00 5.22
C LEU A 285 -19.29 -4.16 6.08
N SER A 286 -20.60 -4.19 6.33
CA SER A 286 -21.23 -5.33 6.98
C SER A 286 -21.25 -6.51 6.01
N LEU A 287 -21.00 -7.73 6.51
CA LEU A 287 -21.11 -8.97 5.72
C LEU A 287 -22.51 -9.18 5.11
N THR A 288 -23.54 -8.49 5.62
CA THR A 288 -24.92 -8.52 5.11
C THR A 288 -25.20 -7.52 3.99
N GLU A 289 -24.28 -6.61 3.68
CA GLU A 289 -24.34 -5.79 2.47
C GLU A 289 -23.65 -6.58 1.35
N GLU A 290 -24.28 -7.65 0.86
CA GLU A 290 -23.90 -8.22 -0.43
C GLU A 290 -24.03 -7.09 -1.47
N GLU A 291 -23.00 -6.89 -2.30
CA GLU A 291 -23.18 -6.06 -3.48
C GLU A 291 -24.38 -6.62 -4.26
N PRO A 292 -25.38 -5.80 -4.60
CA PRO A 292 -26.50 -6.31 -5.38
C PRO A 292 -25.94 -6.93 -6.65
N SER A 293 -26.42 -8.13 -6.97
CA SER A 293 -25.95 -8.88 -8.11
C SER A 293 -26.08 -8.03 -9.39
N ALA A 294 -25.32 -8.33 -10.45
CA ALA A 294 -25.47 -7.62 -11.73
C ALA A 294 -26.92 -7.62 -12.24
N GLU A 295 -27.68 -8.66 -11.86
CA GLU A 295 -29.10 -8.81 -12.14
C GLU A 295 -29.97 -7.85 -11.31
N GLU A 296 -29.69 -7.72 -10.01
CA GLU A 296 -30.37 -6.75 -9.13
C GLU A 296 -30.04 -5.28 -9.48
N LYS A 297 -28.80 -5.01 -9.88
CA LYS A 297 -28.40 -3.69 -10.41
C LYS A 297 -29.12 -3.39 -11.74
N GLY A 298 -29.34 -4.41 -12.58
CA GLY A 298 -30.13 -4.30 -13.80
C GLY A 298 -31.62 -4.03 -13.54
N LEU A 299 -32.21 -4.72 -12.57
CA LEU A 299 -33.60 -4.52 -12.15
C LEU A 299 -33.83 -3.12 -11.53
N GLN A 300 -32.90 -2.66 -10.68
CA GLN A 300 -32.97 -1.31 -10.10
C GLN A 300 -32.86 -0.21 -11.17
N ALA A 301 -31.98 -0.38 -12.16
CA ALA A 301 -31.87 0.56 -13.28
C ALA A 301 -33.15 0.60 -14.14
N MET A 302 -33.81 -0.54 -14.34
CA MET A 302 -35.08 -0.60 -15.09
C MET A 302 -36.25 0.05 -14.34
N ASP A 303 -36.29 -0.07 -13.01
CA ASP A 303 -37.35 0.54 -12.20
C ASP A 303 -37.17 2.06 -12.07
N GLU A 304 -35.92 2.55 -12.00
CA GLU A 304 -35.63 3.99 -12.08
C GLU A 304 -36.04 4.61 -13.43
N ASP A 305 -35.83 3.89 -14.53
CA ASP A 305 -36.18 4.37 -15.87
C ASP A 305 -37.71 4.40 -16.08
N LYS A 306 -38.42 3.39 -15.57
CA LYS A 306 -39.90 3.38 -15.53
C LYS A 306 -40.47 4.53 -14.69
N MET A 307 -39.82 4.88 -13.58
CA MET A 307 -40.25 6.02 -12.75
C MET A 307 -40.01 7.36 -13.42
N LYS A 308 -38.88 7.54 -14.11
CA LYS A 308 -38.61 8.75 -14.91
C LYS A 308 -39.60 8.90 -16.07
N HIS A 309 -39.96 7.80 -16.72
CA HIS A 309 -40.92 7.84 -17.82
C HIS A 309 -42.35 8.18 -17.36
N LYS A 310 -42.76 7.75 -16.16
CA LYS A 310 -44.05 8.16 -15.56
C LYS A 310 -44.09 9.62 -15.12
N GLN A 311 -42.95 10.24 -14.80
CA GLN A 311 -42.89 11.64 -14.36
C GLN A 311 -42.79 12.64 -15.52
N GLY A 312 -42.36 12.20 -16.71
CA GLY A 312 -42.33 13.02 -17.93
C GLY A 312 -43.63 13.05 -18.74
N LEU A 313 -44.69 12.39 -18.27
CA LEU A 313 -46.01 12.29 -18.91
C LEU A 313 -47.11 13.08 -18.17
N LYS A 314 -46.73 14.07 -17.35
CA LYS A 314 -47.65 15.02 -16.71
C LYS A 314 -47.43 16.44 -17.20
#